data_AF-A0A5C3LJW1-F1
#
_entry.id   AF-A0A5C3LJW1-F1
#
_cell.length_a   1.000
_cell.length_b   1.000
_cell.length_c   1.000
_cell.angle_alpha   90.00
_cell.angle_beta   90.00
_cell.angle_gamma   90.00
#
_symmetry.space_group_name_H-M   'P 1'
#
loop_
_entity.id
_entity.type
_entity.pdbx_description
1 polymer ?
#
loop_
_entity_poly.entity_id
_entity_poly.type
_entity_poly.pdbx_seq_one_letter_code
_entity_poly.pdbx_strand_id
1 'polypeptide(L)'
;MVLNLLDLPTEILLHVLGHLSTRERYNLALTCHVLNVISIQIYLRAYHIPYPGSTANIRVTDWSPAHRARTSELDALYALSITLDLKEMEDFTCHLDGPSFDRKHLDFVARKVRRLTRFIERLERVQKVHLYLDWDTDYSPPDDSFRILDTQLEDWARTSESLFNTIIEKGCTDLTVQYGAYMQDAYDFRLIPIVARPISSLEHSVRRRMHSTGSALAISYGSGWEYF
;
A
#
# COMPACT_ATOMS: atom_id res chain seq x y z
N MET A 1 -38.94 -27.14 -21.02
CA MET A 1 -37.76 -26.41 -21.52
C MET A 1 -37.28 -25.54 -20.37
N VAL A 2 -36.10 -25.83 -19.81
CA VAL A 2 -35.53 -25.02 -18.73
C VAL A 2 -34.77 -23.89 -19.40
N LEU A 3 -35.22 -22.65 -19.21
CA LEU A 3 -34.50 -21.46 -19.68
C LEU A 3 -33.31 -21.23 -18.75
N ASN A 4 -32.09 -21.24 -19.29
CA ASN A 4 -30.90 -20.88 -18.53
C ASN A 4 -30.69 -19.36 -18.60
N LEU A 5 -30.18 -18.76 -17.53
CA LEU A 5 -29.86 -17.34 -17.49
C LEU A 5 -28.87 -16.96 -18.60
N LEU A 6 -27.93 -17.86 -18.91
CA LEU A 6 -26.91 -17.66 -19.94
C LEU A 6 -27.46 -17.72 -21.37
N ASP A 7 -28.72 -18.15 -21.56
CA ASP A 7 -29.37 -18.15 -22.87
C ASP A 7 -29.99 -16.77 -23.21
N LEU A 8 -29.96 -15.82 -22.27
CA LEU A 8 -30.44 -14.47 -22.49
C LEU A 8 -29.47 -13.66 -23.38
N PRO A 9 -29.97 -12.76 -24.23
CA PRO A 9 -29.12 -11.81 -24.96
C PRO A 9 -28.23 -11.00 -24.01
N THR A 10 -27.01 -10.70 -24.45
CA THR A 10 -26.00 -10.00 -23.64
C THR A 10 -26.51 -8.64 -23.13
N GLU A 11 -27.32 -7.94 -23.91
CA GLU A 11 -27.92 -6.65 -23.55
C GLU A 11 -28.86 -6.78 -22.34
N ILE A 12 -29.64 -7.87 -22.29
CA ILE A 12 -30.54 -8.16 -21.17
C ILE A 12 -29.73 -8.51 -19.93
N LEU A 13 -28.68 -9.32 -20.07
CA LEU A 13 -27.76 -9.63 -18.98
C LEU A 13 -27.09 -8.37 -18.42
N LEU A 14 -26.57 -7.50 -19.29
CA LEU A 14 -25.99 -6.22 -18.90
C LEU A 14 -27.01 -5.35 -18.15
N HIS A 15 -28.25 -5.31 -18.62
CA HIS A 15 -29.32 -4.55 -17.98
C HIS A 15 -29.65 -5.09 -16.58
N VAL A 16 -29.80 -6.41 -16.43
CA VAL A 16 -30.07 -7.05 -15.14
C VAL A 16 -28.91 -6.82 -14.17
N LEU A 17 -27.67 -7.10 -14.60
CA LEU A 17 -26.47 -6.92 -13.79
C LEU A 17 -26.24 -5.44 -13.41
N GLY A 18 -26.66 -4.50 -14.24
CA GLY A 18 -26.59 -3.07 -13.96
C GLY A 18 -27.44 -2.61 -12.77
N HIS A 19 -28.48 -3.38 -12.41
CA HIS A 19 -29.35 -3.09 -11.25
C HIS A 19 -28.85 -3.72 -9.94
N LEU A 20 -27.84 -4.59 -10.00
CA LEU A 20 -27.33 -5.30 -8.84
C LEU A 20 -26.34 -4.46 -8.04
N SER A 21 -26.34 -4.65 -6.73
CA SER A 21 -25.34 -4.07 -5.84
C SER A 21 -23.92 -4.55 -6.23
N THR A 22 -22.90 -3.80 -5.83
CA THR A 22 -21.49 -4.15 -6.08
C THR A 22 -21.13 -5.54 -5.54
N ARG A 23 -21.68 -5.90 -4.38
CA ARG A 23 -21.47 -7.22 -3.75
C ARG A 23 -22.16 -8.35 -4.50
N GLU A 24 -23.37 -8.14 -4.99
CA GLU A 24 -24.07 -9.13 -5.81
C GLU A 24 -23.36 -9.34 -7.15
N ARG A 25 -22.91 -8.26 -7.80
CA ARG A 25 -22.09 -8.35 -9.03
C ARG A 25 -20.80 -9.11 -8.79
N TYR A 26 -20.11 -8.84 -7.68
CA TYR A 26 -18.90 -9.58 -7.30
C TYR A 26 -19.19 -11.08 -7.12
N ASN A 27 -20.26 -11.43 -6.39
CA ASN A 27 -20.62 -12.83 -6.18
C ASN A 27 -20.99 -13.54 -7.49
N LEU A 28 -21.72 -12.86 -8.40
CA LEU A 28 -22.02 -13.41 -9.73
C LEU A 28 -20.77 -13.58 -10.59
N ALA A 29 -19.80 -12.68 -10.47
CA ALA A 29 -18.53 -12.83 -11.17
C ALA A 29 -17.75 -14.10 -10.76
N LEU A 30 -18.04 -14.67 -9.57
CA LEU A 30 -17.40 -15.89 -9.10
C LEU A 30 -18.07 -17.18 -9.61
N THR A 31 -19.24 -17.12 -10.25
CA THR A 31 -20.00 -18.34 -10.59
C THR A 31 -19.55 -19.00 -11.89
N CYS A 32 -19.27 -18.24 -12.94
CA CYS A 32 -18.82 -18.79 -14.22
C CYS A 32 -18.05 -17.74 -15.04
N HIS A 33 -17.31 -18.20 -16.07
CA HIS A 33 -16.48 -17.33 -16.92
C HIS A 33 -17.28 -16.23 -17.63
N VAL A 34 -18.40 -16.56 -18.25
CA VAL A 34 -19.25 -15.59 -18.95
C VAL A 34 -19.74 -14.49 -18.01
N LEU A 35 -20.22 -14.86 -16.82
CA LEU A 35 -20.67 -13.89 -15.82
C LEU A 35 -19.52 -13.10 -15.20
N ASN A 36 -18.33 -13.69 -15.08
CA ASN A 36 -17.11 -12.99 -14.67
C ASN A 36 -16.82 -11.83 -15.63
N VAL A 37 -16.68 -12.11 -16.92
CA VAL A 37 -16.33 -11.11 -17.95
C VAL A 37 -17.32 -9.94 -17.91
N ILE A 38 -18.62 -10.23 -17.94
CA ILE A 38 -19.66 -9.20 -17.98
C ILE A 38 -19.75 -8.42 -16.67
N SER A 39 -19.77 -9.12 -15.52
CA SER A 39 -19.96 -8.48 -14.21
C SER A 39 -18.76 -7.62 -13.84
N ILE A 40 -17.54 -8.06 -14.14
CA ILE A 40 -16.30 -7.32 -13.85
C ILE A 40 -16.23 -6.04 -14.68
N GLN A 41 -16.64 -6.06 -15.95
CA GLN A 41 -16.69 -4.85 -16.77
C GLN A 41 -17.61 -3.79 -16.15
N ILE A 42 -18.82 -4.18 -15.73
CA ILE A 42 -19.76 -3.25 -15.07
C ILE A 42 -19.19 -2.79 -13.72
N TYR A 43 -18.55 -3.69 -12.97
CA TYR A 43 -17.95 -3.38 -11.68
C TYR A 43 -16.84 -2.33 -11.82
N LEU A 44 -15.85 -2.56 -12.68
CA LEU A 44 -14.70 -1.68 -12.85
C LEU A 44 -15.10 -0.32 -13.42
N ARG A 45 -16.12 -0.29 -14.30
CA ARG A 45 -16.69 0.95 -14.82
C ARG A 45 -17.24 1.87 -13.71
N ALA A 46 -17.76 1.31 -12.61
CA ALA A 46 -18.21 2.10 -11.46
C ALA A 46 -17.05 2.81 -10.73
N TYR A 47 -15.82 2.32 -10.91
CA TYR A 47 -14.59 2.93 -10.41
C TYR A 47 -13.86 3.75 -11.48
N HIS A 48 -14.48 4.00 -12.63
CA HIS A 48 -13.87 4.67 -13.79
C HIS A 48 -12.62 3.95 -14.34
N ILE A 49 -12.52 2.64 -14.11
CA ILE A 49 -11.43 1.82 -14.60
C ILE A 49 -11.90 1.17 -15.91
N PRO A 50 -11.23 1.44 -17.06
CA PRO A 50 -11.51 0.73 -18.29
C PRO A 50 -11.18 -0.76 -18.11
N TYR A 51 -11.71 -1.63 -18.98
CA TYR A 51 -11.40 -3.05 -18.88
C TYR A 51 -9.86 -3.27 -18.90
N PRO A 52 -9.29 -3.94 -17.89
CA PRO A 52 -7.85 -4.00 -17.67
C PRO A 52 -7.24 -4.97 -18.68
N GLY A 53 -6.91 -4.48 -19.87
CA GLY A 53 -6.21 -5.26 -20.89
C GLY A 53 -4.69 -5.18 -20.72
N SER A 54 -4.17 -3.95 -20.64
CA SER A 54 -2.73 -3.68 -20.47
C SER A 54 -2.44 -2.72 -19.33
N THR A 55 -3.38 -1.82 -19.00
CA THR A 55 -3.17 -0.79 -18.00
C THR A 55 -4.29 -0.76 -16.97
N ALA A 56 -3.94 -0.47 -15.72
CA ALA A 56 -4.91 -0.25 -14.66
C ALA A 56 -4.39 0.79 -13.66
N ASN A 57 -5.23 1.76 -13.33
CA ASN A 57 -4.99 2.71 -12.24
C ASN A 57 -6.09 2.54 -11.20
N ILE A 58 -5.72 2.13 -9.99
CA ILE A 58 -6.66 1.86 -8.91
C ILE A 58 -6.34 2.66 -7.66
N ARG A 59 -7.38 2.96 -6.89
CA ARG A 59 -7.28 3.51 -5.54
C ARG A 59 -7.89 2.55 -4.54
N VAL A 60 -7.13 2.21 -3.51
CA VAL A 60 -7.53 1.30 -2.43
C VAL A 60 -7.81 2.13 -1.19
N THR A 61 -9.07 2.53 -1.02
CA THR A 61 -9.51 3.46 0.03
C THR A 61 -9.97 2.78 1.32
N ASP A 62 -9.86 1.45 1.43
CA ASP A 62 -10.47 0.70 2.53
C ASP A 62 -9.68 0.83 3.85
N TRP A 63 -9.96 1.86 4.66
CA TRP A 63 -9.16 2.17 5.85
C TRP A 63 -9.88 2.07 7.20
N SER A 64 -11.21 2.03 7.28
CA SER A 64 -11.93 1.99 8.57
C SER A 64 -13.26 1.27 8.49
N PRO A 65 -13.72 0.59 9.56
CA PRO A 65 -15.09 0.08 9.67
C PRO A 65 -16.16 1.17 9.46
N ALA A 66 -15.91 2.40 9.89
CA ALA A 66 -16.82 3.53 9.68
C ALA A 66 -16.80 4.01 8.22
N HIS A 67 -15.68 3.86 7.52
CA HIS A 67 -15.60 4.12 6.08
C HIS A 67 -16.27 3.00 5.28
N ARG A 68 -16.08 1.73 5.66
CA ARG A 68 -16.79 0.56 5.11
C ARG A 68 -18.30 0.62 5.25
N ALA A 69 -18.81 1.31 6.26
CA ALA A 69 -20.26 1.53 6.39
C ALA A 69 -20.79 2.53 5.34
N ARG A 70 -19.92 3.34 4.73
CA ARG A 70 -20.28 4.39 3.73
C ARG A 70 -19.88 4.02 2.31
N THR A 71 -18.78 3.31 2.13
CA THR A 71 -18.31 2.81 0.83
C THR A 71 -18.63 1.33 0.71
N SER A 72 -19.13 0.90 -0.44
CA SER A 72 -19.24 -0.52 -0.80
C SER A 72 -17.99 -1.28 -0.34
N GLU A 73 -18.15 -2.31 0.50
CA GLU A 73 -17.05 -3.09 1.14
C GLU A 73 -16.00 -3.67 0.17
N LEU A 74 -16.23 -3.57 -1.13
CA LEU A 74 -15.39 -4.12 -2.17
C LEU A 74 -14.86 -2.99 -3.05
N ASP A 75 -13.55 -2.75 -2.99
CA ASP A 75 -12.80 -1.85 -3.86
C ASP A 75 -12.52 -2.44 -5.26
N ALA A 76 -11.84 -1.68 -6.12
CA ALA A 76 -11.45 -2.12 -7.46
C ALA A 76 -10.45 -3.30 -7.46
N LEU A 77 -9.58 -3.39 -6.45
CA LEU A 77 -8.58 -4.45 -6.35
C LEU A 77 -9.25 -5.82 -6.18
N TYR A 78 -10.41 -5.90 -5.51
CA TYR A 78 -11.20 -7.13 -5.44
C TYR A 78 -11.64 -7.63 -6.83
N ALA A 79 -12.18 -6.74 -7.66
CA ALA A 79 -12.59 -7.12 -9.02
C ALA A 79 -11.40 -7.54 -9.88
N LEU A 80 -10.29 -6.80 -9.83
CA LEU A 80 -9.06 -7.19 -10.53
C LEU A 80 -8.54 -8.55 -10.07
N SER A 81 -8.64 -8.86 -8.78
CA SER A 81 -8.19 -10.13 -8.20
C SER A 81 -8.97 -11.34 -8.69
N ILE A 82 -10.23 -11.16 -9.11
CA ILE A 82 -11.09 -12.24 -9.60
C ILE A 82 -11.29 -12.22 -11.12
N THR A 83 -10.65 -11.30 -11.83
CA THR A 83 -10.74 -11.19 -13.30
C THR A 83 -9.98 -12.35 -13.96
N LEU A 84 -10.69 -13.29 -14.57
CA LEU A 84 -10.11 -14.55 -15.05
C LEU A 84 -9.14 -14.38 -16.22
N ASP A 85 -9.45 -13.47 -17.15
CA ASP A 85 -8.67 -13.30 -18.39
C ASP A 85 -7.43 -12.40 -18.22
N LEU A 86 -7.22 -11.87 -17.02
CA LEU A 86 -6.12 -10.97 -16.70
C LEU A 86 -4.88 -11.77 -16.30
N LYS A 87 -3.98 -11.97 -17.26
CA LYS A 87 -2.70 -12.70 -17.07
C LYS A 87 -1.50 -11.78 -17.03
N GLU A 88 -1.50 -10.74 -17.86
CA GLU A 88 -0.37 -9.82 -17.98
C GLU A 88 -0.82 -8.38 -17.75
N MET A 89 0.11 -7.54 -17.30
CA MET A 89 -0.13 -6.12 -17.14
C MET A 89 1.09 -5.32 -17.58
N GLU A 90 0.90 -4.37 -18.48
CA GLU A 90 1.97 -3.49 -18.95
C GLU A 90 2.22 -2.37 -17.93
N ASP A 91 1.18 -1.72 -17.45
CA ASP A 91 1.28 -0.58 -16.52
C ASP A 91 0.23 -0.70 -15.41
N PHE A 92 0.72 -0.89 -14.19
CA PHE A 92 -0.12 -0.99 -13.01
C PHE A 92 0.17 0.14 -12.03
N THR A 93 -0.81 1.02 -11.85
CA THR A 93 -0.77 2.10 -10.87
C THR A 93 -1.71 1.79 -9.70
N CYS A 94 -1.20 1.85 -8.48
CA CYS A 94 -1.97 1.61 -7.26
C CYS A 94 -1.71 2.69 -6.22
N HIS A 95 -2.79 3.36 -5.81
CA HIS A 95 -2.79 4.30 -4.71
C HIS A 95 -3.33 3.62 -3.45
N LEU A 96 -2.47 3.48 -2.45
CA LEU A 96 -2.83 2.95 -1.13
C LEU A 96 -3.14 4.11 -0.19
N ASP A 97 -4.40 4.57 -0.23
CA ASP A 97 -4.86 5.70 0.58
C ASP A 97 -5.00 5.28 2.05
N GLY A 98 -4.38 5.97 3.00
CA GLY A 98 -4.48 5.67 4.43
C GLY A 98 -5.32 6.69 5.20
N PRO A 99 -5.82 6.39 6.41
CA PRO A 99 -6.28 7.41 7.31
C PRO A 99 -5.08 8.10 7.93
N SER A 100 -5.00 9.40 7.77
CA SER A 100 -3.77 10.17 8.03
C SER A 100 -3.33 10.17 9.52
N PHE A 101 -4.12 9.62 10.47
CA PHE A 101 -3.84 9.75 11.91
C PHE A 101 -4.33 8.60 12.81
N ASP A 102 -4.33 7.34 12.35
CA ASP A 102 -4.72 6.19 13.20
C ASP A 102 -3.47 5.38 13.64
N ARG A 103 -3.39 5.01 14.92
CA ARG A 103 -2.35 4.09 15.44
C ARG A 103 -2.32 2.74 14.71
N LYS A 104 -3.44 2.36 14.09
CA LYS A 104 -3.58 1.15 13.27
C LYS A 104 -3.25 1.37 11.80
N HIS A 105 -2.82 2.57 11.41
CA HIS A 105 -2.53 2.93 10.02
C HIS A 105 -1.60 1.91 9.37
N LEU A 106 -0.48 1.58 10.01
CA LEU A 106 0.50 0.64 9.45
C LEU A 106 -0.10 -0.76 9.22
N ASP A 107 -0.94 -1.25 10.14
CA ASP A 107 -1.66 -2.52 9.97
C ASP A 107 -2.66 -2.48 8.80
N PHE A 108 -3.28 -1.32 8.56
CA PHE A 108 -4.18 -1.13 7.41
C PHE A 108 -3.40 -1.15 6.10
N VAL A 109 -2.30 -0.40 6.01
CA VAL A 109 -1.45 -0.37 4.81
C VAL A 109 -0.86 -1.75 4.56
N ALA A 110 -0.32 -2.42 5.58
CA ALA A 110 0.20 -3.78 5.46
C ALA A 110 -0.88 -4.76 4.94
N ARG A 111 -2.14 -4.67 5.37
CA ARG A 111 -3.21 -5.50 4.81
C ARG A 111 -3.49 -5.21 3.34
N LYS A 112 -3.46 -3.95 2.92
CA LYS A 112 -3.62 -3.55 1.52
C LYS A 112 -2.47 -4.08 0.67
N VAL A 113 -1.24 -3.95 1.16
CA VAL A 113 -0.04 -4.50 0.51
C VAL A 113 -0.17 -6.02 0.36
N ARG A 114 -0.56 -6.77 1.40
CA ARG A 114 -0.79 -8.24 1.25
C ARG A 114 -1.84 -8.58 0.18
N ARG A 115 -2.93 -7.82 0.10
CA ARG A 115 -3.95 -8.03 -0.95
C ARG A 115 -3.38 -7.74 -2.32
N LEU A 116 -2.58 -6.69 -2.44
CA LEU A 116 -1.91 -6.33 -3.67
C LEU A 116 -0.88 -7.39 -4.08
N THR A 117 -0.09 -7.91 -3.14
CA THR A 117 0.85 -9.00 -3.38
C THR A 117 0.15 -10.20 -4.00
N ARG A 118 -0.96 -10.66 -3.40
CA ARG A 118 -1.76 -11.78 -3.95
C ARG A 118 -2.29 -11.53 -5.35
N PHE A 119 -2.68 -10.29 -5.65
CA PHE A 119 -3.12 -9.92 -6.99
C PHE A 119 -1.96 -10.04 -7.99
N ILE A 120 -0.79 -9.48 -7.67
CA ILE A 120 0.40 -9.53 -8.53
C ILE A 120 0.92 -10.98 -8.66
N GLU A 121 0.91 -11.77 -7.59
CA GLU A 121 1.27 -13.20 -7.61
C GLU A 121 0.49 -14.00 -8.64
N ARG A 122 -0.77 -13.64 -8.90
CA ARG A 122 -1.64 -14.30 -9.88
C ARG A 122 -1.29 -13.95 -11.32
N LEU A 123 -0.71 -12.79 -11.57
CA LEU A 123 -0.29 -12.38 -12.91
C LEU A 123 0.87 -13.27 -13.37
N GLU A 124 0.90 -13.62 -14.64
CA GLU A 124 2.04 -14.25 -15.29
C GLU A 124 3.17 -13.23 -15.47
N ARG A 125 2.84 -11.97 -15.74
CA ARG A 125 3.81 -10.88 -15.95
C ARG A 125 3.26 -9.52 -15.55
N VAL A 126 4.10 -8.65 -14.97
CA VAL A 126 3.85 -7.20 -14.85
C VAL A 126 5.10 -6.43 -15.29
N GLN A 127 4.96 -5.42 -16.16
CA GLN A 127 6.13 -4.68 -16.68
C GLN A 127 6.44 -3.41 -15.90
N LYS A 128 5.43 -2.57 -15.64
CA LYS A 128 5.59 -1.32 -14.90
C LYS A 128 4.64 -1.30 -13.72
N VAL A 129 5.16 -0.90 -12.57
CA VAL A 129 4.38 -0.79 -11.33
C VAL A 129 4.65 0.57 -10.69
N HIS A 130 3.59 1.33 -10.46
CA HIS A 130 3.62 2.60 -9.74
C HIS A 130 2.82 2.46 -8.45
N LEU A 131 3.50 2.48 -7.30
CA LEU A 131 2.90 2.40 -5.97
C LEU A 131 2.97 3.77 -5.31
N TYR A 132 1.82 4.23 -4.82
CA TYR A 132 1.71 5.47 -4.06
C TYR A 132 1.24 5.12 -2.65
N LEU A 133 2.16 5.20 -1.68
CA LEU A 133 1.94 4.83 -0.28
C LEU A 133 1.54 6.04 0.54
N ASP A 134 0.24 6.26 0.72
CA ASP A 134 -0.33 7.40 1.45
C ASP A 134 -0.07 8.75 0.77
N TRP A 135 -1.04 9.19 -0.03
CA TRP A 135 -0.97 10.41 -0.84
C TRP A 135 -1.35 11.67 -0.05
N ASP A 136 -1.68 11.61 1.24
CA ASP A 136 -2.27 12.79 1.88
C ASP A 136 -1.32 14.00 1.89
N THR A 137 -1.68 15.00 1.09
CA THR A 137 -0.96 16.26 0.94
C THR A 137 -1.10 17.13 2.18
N ASP A 138 -2.08 16.83 3.03
CA ASP A 138 -2.33 17.51 4.30
C ASP A 138 -1.65 16.78 5.47
N TYR A 139 -0.54 16.10 5.21
CA TYR A 139 0.29 15.47 6.25
C TYR A 139 0.68 16.51 7.30
N SER A 140 -0.02 16.46 8.43
CA SER A 140 0.47 17.03 9.67
C SER A 140 1.33 15.96 10.32
N PRO A 141 2.53 16.28 10.84
CA PRO A 141 3.28 15.30 11.60
C PRO A 141 2.39 14.82 12.76
N PRO A 142 2.34 13.50 13.00
CA PRO A 142 1.56 12.98 14.10
C PRO A 142 2.08 13.59 15.42
N ASP A 143 1.18 13.82 16.36
CA ASP A 143 1.54 14.26 17.72
C ASP A 143 2.62 13.33 18.31
N ASP A 144 3.51 13.85 19.17
CA ASP A 144 4.64 13.12 19.80
C ASP A 144 4.21 11.82 20.52
N SER A 145 2.89 11.65 20.72
CA SER A 145 2.24 10.46 21.27
C SER A 145 2.05 9.29 20.28
N PHE A 146 2.35 9.48 18.99
CA PHE A 146 2.29 8.43 17.98
C PHE A 146 3.58 7.61 17.98
N ARG A 147 3.53 6.43 18.60
CA ARG A 147 4.62 5.45 18.57
C ARG A 147 4.20 4.26 17.73
N ILE A 148 4.95 4.00 16.67
CA ILE A 148 4.86 2.76 15.89
C ILE A 148 5.52 1.65 16.73
N LEU A 149 4.82 0.53 16.91
CA LEU A 149 5.40 -0.61 17.61
C LEU A 149 6.35 -1.37 16.68
N ASP A 150 7.41 -1.92 17.25
CA ASP A 150 8.43 -2.72 16.55
C ASP A 150 7.83 -3.87 15.76
N THR A 151 6.83 -4.54 16.33
CA THR A 151 6.12 -5.64 15.68
C THR A 151 5.34 -5.19 14.45
N GLN A 152 4.81 -3.97 14.44
CA GLN A 152 4.13 -3.40 13.28
C GLN A 152 5.13 -3.01 12.20
N LEU A 153 6.29 -2.48 12.60
CA LEU A 153 7.38 -2.14 11.68
C LEU A 153 7.96 -3.41 11.02
N GLU A 154 8.17 -4.47 11.80
CA GLU A 154 8.63 -5.77 11.29
C GLU A 154 7.61 -6.37 10.31
N ASP A 155 6.32 -6.38 10.67
CA ASP A 155 5.25 -6.89 9.82
C ASP A 155 5.13 -6.11 8.50
N TRP A 156 5.22 -4.79 8.58
CA TRP A 156 5.25 -3.92 7.40
C TRP A 156 6.48 -4.20 6.52
N ALA A 157 7.67 -4.29 7.11
CA ALA A 157 8.91 -4.56 6.37
C ALA A 157 8.82 -5.90 5.64
N ARG A 158 8.40 -6.96 6.33
CA ARG A 158 8.23 -8.30 5.74
C ARG A 158 7.17 -8.31 4.63
N THR A 159 6.07 -7.61 4.84
CA THR A 159 4.98 -7.54 3.87
C THR A 159 5.39 -6.76 2.62
N SER A 160 6.17 -5.68 2.78
CA SER A 160 6.68 -4.87 1.68
C SER A 160 7.77 -5.62 0.90
N GLU A 161 8.69 -6.27 1.61
CA GLU A 161 9.69 -7.14 1.00
C GLU A 161 9.03 -8.21 0.14
N SER A 162 8.00 -8.89 0.66
CA SER A 162 7.22 -9.86 -0.10
C SER A 162 6.61 -9.26 -1.36
N LEU A 163 5.98 -8.08 -1.28
CA LEU A 163 5.43 -7.39 -2.44
C LEU A 163 6.51 -7.09 -3.50
N PHE A 164 7.64 -6.52 -3.09
CA PHE A 164 8.70 -6.13 -4.03
C PHE A 164 9.35 -7.34 -4.69
N ASN A 165 9.63 -8.39 -3.92
CA ASN A 165 10.14 -9.64 -4.47
C ASN A 165 9.18 -10.23 -5.49
N THR A 166 7.87 -10.28 -5.17
CA THR A 166 6.85 -10.73 -6.13
C THR A 166 6.86 -9.87 -7.40
N ILE A 167 6.89 -8.53 -7.29
CA ILE A 167 6.92 -7.64 -8.45
C ILE A 167 8.13 -7.94 -9.35
N ILE A 168 9.31 -8.12 -8.75
CA ILE A 168 10.55 -8.43 -9.46
C ILE A 168 10.45 -9.81 -10.15
N GLU A 169 9.96 -10.82 -9.44
CA GLU A 169 9.77 -12.18 -9.97
C GLU A 169 8.79 -12.22 -11.15
N LYS A 170 7.83 -11.29 -11.21
CA LYS A 170 6.90 -11.13 -12.34
C LYS A 170 7.47 -10.38 -13.55
N GLY A 171 8.78 -10.10 -13.56
CA GLY A 171 9.47 -9.52 -14.70
C GLY A 171 9.27 -8.00 -14.84
N CYS A 172 9.05 -7.31 -13.73
CA CYS A 172 8.92 -5.86 -13.69
C CYS A 172 10.23 -5.18 -14.11
N THR A 173 10.13 -4.28 -15.08
CA THR A 173 11.25 -3.49 -15.61
C THR A 173 11.30 -2.09 -15.05
N ASP A 174 10.16 -1.57 -14.56
CA ASP A 174 10.05 -0.23 -13.99
C ASP A 174 9.19 -0.28 -12.72
N LEU A 175 9.80 -0.02 -11.56
CA LEU A 175 9.10 0.08 -10.29
C LEU A 175 9.30 1.47 -9.73
N THR A 176 8.20 2.20 -9.60
CA THR A 176 8.15 3.49 -8.92
C THR A 176 7.40 3.31 -7.59
N VAL A 177 8.05 3.67 -6.49
CA VAL A 177 7.39 3.77 -5.18
C VAL A 177 7.50 5.23 -4.73
N GLN A 178 6.36 5.86 -4.49
CA GLN A 178 6.29 7.23 -3.98
C GLN A 178 5.58 7.23 -2.63
N TYR A 179 5.93 8.24 -1.83
CA TYR A 179 5.45 8.43 -0.46
C TYR A 179 5.90 7.29 0.49
N GLY A 180 5.34 7.22 1.70
CA GLY A 180 5.83 6.32 2.76
C GLY A 180 6.70 7.00 3.84
N ALA A 181 6.57 8.32 4.00
CA ALA A 181 7.37 9.11 4.94
C ALA A 181 7.20 8.69 6.42
N TYR A 182 6.15 7.95 6.77
CA TYR A 182 5.94 7.42 8.13
C TYR A 182 7.08 6.53 8.64
N MET A 183 7.95 6.01 7.76
CA MET A 183 9.14 5.28 8.18
C MET A 183 10.27 6.20 8.67
N GLN A 184 10.29 7.47 8.25
CA GLN A 184 11.34 8.41 8.66
C GLN A 184 11.29 8.66 10.18
N ASP A 185 10.09 8.79 10.76
CA ASP A 185 9.91 9.01 12.19
C ASP A 185 10.37 7.82 13.05
N ALA A 186 10.25 6.59 12.54
CA ALA A 186 10.74 5.39 13.24
C ALA A 186 12.28 5.37 13.36
N TYR A 187 12.97 6.10 12.49
CA TYR A 187 14.42 6.21 12.43
C TYR A 187 14.92 7.62 12.75
N ASP A 188 14.18 8.42 13.52
CA ASP A 188 14.69 9.70 14.01
C ASP A 188 15.79 9.44 15.06
N PHE A 189 17.03 9.41 14.58
CA PHE A 189 18.21 9.27 15.42
C PHE A 189 18.50 10.62 16.06
N ARG A 190 17.96 10.82 17.26
CA ARG A 190 18.28 12.01 18.04
C ARG A 190 19.71 11.88 18.55
N LEU A 191 20.58 12.75 18.05
CA LEU A 191 21.86 13.00 18.69
C LEU A 191 21.56 13.52 20.09
N ILE A 192 21.68 12.65 21.09
CA ILE A 192 21.75 13.11 22.47
C ILE A 192 23.01 13.97 22.49
N PRO A 193 22.93 15.29 22.74
CA PRO A 193 24.13 16.05 23.02
C PRO A 193 24.72 15.35 24.23
N ILE A 194 25.83 14.61 24.03
CA ILE A 194 26.65 14.14 25.13
C ILE A 194 26.79 15.40 25.95
N VAL A 195 26.21 15.40 27.15
CA VAL A 195 26.40 16.48 28.09
C VAL A 195 27.89 16.47 28.29
N ALA A 196 28.59 17.31 27.52
CA ALA A 196 29.90 17.77 27.85
C ALA A 196 29.64 18.35 29.23
N ARG A 197 30.00 17.57 30.25
CA ARG A 197 30.11 18.06 31.63
C ARG A 197 30.67 19.47 31.47
N PRO A 198 30.11 20.49 32.13
CA PRO A 198 30.58 21.84 31.93
C PRO A 198 32.06 21.85 32.36
N ILE A 199 32.97 21.74 31.40
CA ILE A 199 34.37 22.12 31.56
C ILE A 199 34.37 23.63 31.37
N SER A 200 33.54 24.32 32.17
CA SER A 200 33.57 25.77 32.32
C SER A 200 34.77 26.20 33.17
N SER A 201 35.86 25.43 33.17
CA SER A 201 37.10 25.75 33.87
C SER A 201 38.39 25.57 33.05
N LEU A 202 38.32 25.26 31.74
CA LEU A 202 39.53 25.16 30.89
C LEU A 202 39.41 25.82 29.50
N GLU A 203 38.53 26.82 29.34
CA GLU A 203 38.39 27.58 28.09
C GLU A 203 39.53 28.58 27.78
N HIS A 204 40.63 28.58 28.55
CA HIS A 204 41.78 29.44 28.24
C HIS A 204 43.07 28.74 27.83
N SER A 205 43.11 27.39 27.75
CA SER A 205 44.39 26.70 27.50
C SER A 205 44.47 25.76 26.30
N VAL A 206 43.39 25.49 25.55
CA VAL A 206 43.44 24.51 24.43
C VAL A 206 42.88 25.05 23.10
N ARG A 207 42.91 26.36 22.90
CA ARG A 207 42.64 26.95 21.55
C ARG A 207 43.87 26.90 20.61
N ARG A 208 44.91 26.15 20.98
CA ARG A 208 46.09 25.89 20.16
C ARG A 208 46.55 24.45 20.32
N ARG A 209 45.88 23.50 19.65
CA ARG A 209 46.51 22.31 19.05
C ARG A 209 45.46 21.44 18.38
N MET A 210 45.73 21.12 17.12
CA MET A 210 45.25 19.95 16.37
C MET A 210 43.78 20.05 15.91
N HIS A 211 43.41 20.23 14.64
CA HIS A 211 43.90 19.60 13.39
C HIS A 211 44.33 18.14 13.57
N SER A 212 43.48 17.26 13.02
CA SER A 212 43.60 15.83 12.77
C SER A 212 43.18 14.85 13.87
N THR A 213 42.30 13.94 13.44
CA THR A 213 42.05 12.56 13.90
C THR A 213 41.37 12.33 15.25
N GLY A 214 40.26 11.60 15.21
CA GLY A 214 39.79 10.81 16.35
C GLY A 214 38.28 10.67 16.42
N SER A 215 37.78 9.56 15.84
CA SER A 215 36.47 8.94 16.06
C SER A 215 35.79 9.36 17.37
N ALA A 216 34.68 10.08 17.27
CA ALA A 216 33.70 10.18 18.34
C ALA A 216 32.63 9.12 18.08
N LEU A 217 32.55 8.14 18.98
CA LEU A 217 31.47 7.16 19.01
C LEU A 217 30.14 7.89 19.21
N ALA A 218 29.43 8.13 18.11
CA ALA A 218 28.05 8.56 18.12
C ALA A 218 27.21 7.33 18.48
N ILE A 219 26.69 7.31 19.71
CA ILE A 219 25.67 6.33 20.08
C ILE A 219 24.34 6.91 19.57
N SER A 220 23.84 6.34 18.48
CA SER A 220 22.55 6.67 17.90
C SER A 220 21.44 5.95 18.68
N TYR A 221 20.52 6.70 19.27
CA TYR A 221 19.29 6.15 19.83
C TYR A 221 18.13 6.55 18.93
N GLY A 222 17.36 5.57 18.48
CA GLY A 222 16.00 5.80 17.97
C GLY A 222 15.03 5.81 19.13
N SER A 223 13.86 6.43 18.98
CA SER A 223 12.79 6.41 19.98
C SER A 223 12.18 5.00 20.13
N GLY A 224 12.89 4.08 20.77
CA GLY A 224 12.42 2.71 21.02
C GLY A 224 13.48 1.63 21.16
N TRP A 225 14.74 1.87 20.79
CA TRP A 225 15.77 0.82 20.76
C TRP A 225 17.11 1.32 21.33
N GLU A 226 17.73 0.49 22.18
CA GLU A 226 19.11 0.68 22.66
C GLU A 226 20.02 -0.33 21.94
N TYR A 227 21.07 0.15 21.27
CA TYR A 227 22.18 -0.71 20.83
C TYR A 227 23.13 -0.92 22.01
N PHE A 228 23.37 -2.18 22.37
CA PHE A 228 24.47 -2.58 23.26
C PHE A 228 25.73 -2.90 22.45
#